data_AF-A0A519NQI2-F1
#
_entry.id   AF-A0A519NQI2-F1
#
_cell.length_a   1.000
_cell.length_b   1.000
_cell.length_c   1.000
_cell.angle_alpha   90.00
_cell.angle_beta   90.00
_cell.angle_gamma   90.00
#
_symmetry.space_group_name_H-M   'P 1'
#
loop_
_entity.id
_entity.type
_entity.pdbx_description
1 polymer ?
#
loop_
_entity_poly.entity_id
_entity_poly.type
_entity_poly.pdbx_seq_one_letter_code
_entity_poly.pdbx_strand_id
1 'polypeptide(L)'
;AFAVTAGALPTGLTLSSAGQLSGTPTDSGTFTFTVTVTEGTGLTDDQTYTVTISAPAVPDADPETVEVPATSSTGPTSVDLSGSVQNAASIEIVTPPAEGSVTVNGLTVVYTPAPGSPERRALMDAVRPLVQAKVGGTVQFKVNHIAVSGDHAFVMLEPQRPNGAAITYNGEDAEFMDGLHTEALLVRRNGSWAVEDHAIGSTDAWYLILCDRYASLVPTC
;
A
#
# COMPACT_ATOMS: atom_id res chain seq x y z
N ALA A 1 -26.15 -21.17 47.06
CA ALA A 1 -25.56 -21.28 45.71
C ALA A 1 -25.97 -20.08 44.89
N PHE A 2 -25.06 -19.56 44.06
CA PHE A 2 -25.32 -18.45 43.14
C PHE A 2 -25.62 -18.98 41.73
N ALA A 3 -26.58 -18.37 41.05
CA ALA A 3 -26.92 -18.67 39.67
C ALA A 3 -27.41 -17.42 38.93
N VAL A 4 -27.14 -17.36 37.62
CA VAL A 4 -27.76 -16.37 36.74
C VAL A 4 -29.15 -16.88 36.37
N THR A 5 -30.18 -16.11 36.70
CA THR A 5 -31.59 -16.52 36.56
C THR A 5 -32.35 -15.70 35.51
N ALA A 6 -31.83 -14.51 35.16
CA ALA A 6 -32.34 -13.70 34.05
C ALA A 6 -31.20 -12.97 33.34
N GLY A 7 -31.37 -12.69 32.04
CA GLY A 7 -30.33 -12.14 31.19
C GLY A 7 -29.22 -13.14 30.88
N ALA A 8 -28.08 -12.64 30.41
CA ALA A 8 -26.92 -13.45 30.09
C ALA A 8 -25.64 -12.73 30.52
N LEU A 9 -24.63 -13.50 30.94
CA LEU A 9 -23.28 -12.99 31.09
C LEU A 9 -22.69 -12.67 29.70
N PRO A 10 -21.75 -11.72 29.61
CA PRO A 10 -20.91 -11.57 28.43
C PRO A 10 -20.29 -12.91 28.02
N THR A 11 -20.25 -13.20 26.72
CA THR A 11 -19.60 -14.41 26.18
C THR A 11 -18.17 -14.51 26.71
N GLY A 12 -17.81 -15.66 27.31
CA GLY A 12 -16.50 -15.88 27.93
C GLY A 12 -16.42 -15.61 29.43
N LEU A 13 -17.48 -15.10 30.07
CA LEU A 13 -17.62 -15.05 31.53
C LEU A 13 -18.49 -16.19 32.08
N THR A 14 -18.14 -16.64 33.28
CA THR A 14 -18.86 -17.69 34.02
C THR A 14 -19.01 -17.30 35.48
N LEU A 15 -20.18 -17.61 36.07
CA LEU A 15 -20.44 -17.46 37.50
C LEU A 15 -20.41 -18.83 38.18
N SER A 16 -19.54 -18.99 39.17
CA SER A 16 -19.50 -20.20 39.98
C SER A 16 -20.62 -20.22 41.02
N SER A 17 -21.01 -21.41 41.48
CA SER A 17 -22.01 -21.58 42.55
C SER A 17 -21.59 -20.97 43.90
N ALA A 18 -20.31 -20.64 44.05
CA ALA A 18 -19.73 -19.91 45.19
C ALA A 18 -19.76 -18.38 45.02
N GLY A 19 -20.24 -17.87 43.88
CA GLY A 19 -20.41 -16.44 43.63
C GLY A 19 -19.21 -15.77 42.94
N GLN A 20 -18.24 -16.55 42.46
CA GLN A 20 -17.09 -16.00 41.73
C GLN A 20 -17.44 -15.84 40.25
N LEU A 21 -17.38 -14.61 39.74
CA LEU A 21 -17.44 -14.31 38.31
C LEU A 21 -16.01 -14.32 37.74
N SER A 22 -15.76 -15.11 36.70
CA SER A 22 -14.42 -15.27 36.11
C SER A 22 -14.47 -15.59 34.61
N GLY A 23 -13.37 -15.30 33.92
CA GLY A 23 -13.20 -15.53 32.49
C GLY A 23 -12.66 -14.30 31.76
N THR A 24 -12.73 -14.31 30.43
CA THR A 24 -12.32 -13.20 29.58
C THR A 24 -13.44 -12.92 28.58
N PRO A 25 -14.15 -11.78 28.69
CA PRO A 25 -15.20 -11.43 27.75
C PRO A 25 -14.66 -11.31 26.31
N THR A 26 -15.38 -11.84 25.33
CA THR A 26 -15.02 -11.70 23.90
C THR A 26 -15.82 -10.63 23.18
N ASP A 27 -16.99 -10.27 23.70
CA ASP A 27 -17.91 -9.33 23.07
C ASP A 27 -17.96 -8.02 23.85
N SER A 28 -17.80 -6.90 23.14
CA SER A 28 -18.03 -5.57 23.70
C SER A 28 -19.52 -5.23 23.74
N GLY A 29 -19.95 -4.50 24.76
CA GLY A 29 -21.35 -4.10 24.91
C GLY A 29 -21.75 -3.93 26.38
N THR A 30 -23.02 -3.59 26.59
CA THR A 30 -23.62 -3.53 27.92
C THR A 30 -24.51 -4.76 28.12
N PHE A 31 -24.20 -5.53 29.16
CA PHE A 31 -24.89 -6.77 29.51
C PHE A 31 -25.57 -6.60 30.86
N THR A 32 -26.86 -6.88 30.92
CA THR A 32 -27.64 -6.85 32.15
C THR A 32 -28.09 -8.28 32.48
N PHE A 33 -27.79 -8.73 33.70
CA PHE A 33 -28.15 -10.05 34.18
C PHE A 33 -28.53 -10.01 35.65
N THR A 34 -29.39 -10.94 36.07
CA THR A 34 -29.83 -11.08 37.45
C THR A 34 -29.19 -12.31 38.06
N VAL A 35 -28.57 -12.13 39.23
CA VAL A 35 -28.02 -13.21 40.03
C VAL A 35 -28.95 -13.49 41.18
N THR A 36 -29.36 -14.75 41.32
CA THR A 36 -30.10 -15.23 42.49
C THR A 36 -29.18 -16.03 43.38
N VAL A 37 -29.23 -15.74 44.68
CA VAL A 37 -28.63 -16.60 45.72
C VAL A 37 -29.72 -17.47 46.34
N THR A 38 -29.44 -18.76 46.48
CA THR A 38 -30.32 -19.71 47.18
C THR A 38 -29.60 -20.27 48.40
N GLU A 39 -30.19 -20.14 49.58
CA GLU A 39 -29.69 -20.74 50.82
C GLU A 39 -30.08 -22.23 50.91
N GLY A 40 -29.42 -23.01 51.77
CA GLY A 40 -29.68 -24.45 51.93
C GLY A 40 -31.10 -24.80 52.41
N THR A 41 -31.83 -23.83 52.96
CA THR A 41 -33.24 -23.94 53.37
C THR A 41 -34.23 -23.61 52.24
N GLY A 42 -33.74 -23.20 51.06
CA GLY A 42 -34.55 -22.86 49.89
C GLY A 42 -34.97 -21.39 49.81
N LEU A 43 -34.57 -20.54 50.77
CA LEU A 43 -34.77 -19.09 50.68
C LEU A 43 -33.92 -18.50 49.55
N THR A 44 -34.49 -17.54 48.82
CA THR A 44 -33.83 -16.88 47.68
C THR A 44 -33.86 -15.37 47.81
N ASP A 45 -32.80 -14.73 47.31
CA ASP A 45 -32.74 -13.29 47.08
C ASP A 45 -32.10 -13.03 45.72
N ASP A 46 -32.47 -11.95 45.03
CA ASP A 46 -32.01 -11.64 43.68
C ASP A 46 -31.54 -10.19 43.53
N GLN A 47 -30.51 -10.01 42.69
CA GLN A 47 -29.94 -8.71 42.39
C GLN A 47 -29.61 -8.61 40.90
N THR A 48 -30.04 -7.52 40.28
CA THR A 48 -29.70 -7.19 38.90
C THR A 48 -28.37 -6.44 38.85
N TYR A 49 -27.49 -6.85 37.93
CA TYR A 49 -26.20 -6.24 37.65
C TYR A 49 -26.12 -5.81 36.19
N THR A 50 -25.35 -4.75 35.96
CA THR A 50 -24.99 -4.29 34.62
C THR A 50 -23.48 -4.28 34.51
N VAL A 51 -22.96 -4.93 33.47
CA VAL A 51 -21.54 -4.97 33.12
C VAL A 51 -21.37 -4.35 31.75
N THR A 52 -20.45 -3.39 31.65
CA THR A 52 -20.06 -2.79 30.37
C THR A 52 -18.68 -3.29 29.99
N ILE A 53 -18.59 -3.95 28.84
CA ILE A 53 -17.33 -4.34 28.20
C ILE A 53 -17.03 -3.32 27.12
N SER A 54 -15.98 -2.52 27.31
CA SER A 54 -15.53 -1.56 26.30
C SER A 54 -15.04 -2.28 25.05
N ALA A 55 -15.41 -1.77 23.88
CA ALA A 55 -14.75 -2.17 22.65
C ALA A 55 -13.27 -1.74 22.70
N PRO A 56 -12.35 -2.53 22.12
CA PRO A 56 -11.00 -2.05 21.89
C PRO A 56 -11.06 -0.76 21.07
N ALA A 57 -10.18 0.19 21.40
CA ALA A 57 -10.05 1.41 20.60
C ALA A 57 -9.75 1.01 19.15
N VAL A 58 -10.47 1.60 18.20
CA VAL A 58 -10.07 1.52 16.80
C VAL A 58 -8.69 2.17 16.72
N PRO A 59 -7.69 1.56 16.05
CA PRO A 59 -6.44 2.24 15.79
C PRO A 59 -6.77 3.51 15.00
N ASP A 60 -6.57 4.65 15.64
CA ASP A 60 -6.76 5.97 15.07
C ASP A 60 -5.41 6.34 14.42
N ALA A 61 -5.37 6.39 13.10
CA ALA A 61 -4.24 6.95 12.38
C ALA A 61 -4.60 8.40 12.07
N ASP A 62 -3.80 9.35 12.57
CA ASP A 62 -3.96 10.75 12.18
C ASP A 62 -3.93 10.84 10.64
N PRO A 63 -4.88 11.55 10.02
CA PRO A 63 -4.92 11.68 8.57
C PRO A 63 -3.65 12.39 8.10
N GLU A 64 -2.83 11.68 7.33
CA GLU A 64 -1.64 12.25 6.71
C GLU A 64 -2.00 12.79 5.32
N THR A 65 -1.90 14.10 5.16
CA THR A 65 -2.12 14.77 3.89
C THR A 65 -0.80 15.30 3.37
N VAL A 66 -0.48 14.95 2.13
CA VAL A 66 0.66 15.48 1.40
C VAL A 66 0.15 16.17 0.15
N GLU A 67 0.18 17.50 0.16
CA GLU A 67 -0.13 18.31 -1.01
C GLU A 67 1.12 18.42 -1.89
N VAL A 68 0.99 18.02 -3.17
CA VAL A 68 2.03 18.20 -4.18
C VAL A 68 1.56 19.29 -5.15
N PRO A 69 2.11 20.52 -5.10
CA PRO A 69 1.71 21.59 -5.99
C PRO A 69 2.01 21.23 -7.45
N ALA A 70 1.12 21.54 -8.39
CA ALA A 70 1.33 21.26 -9.83
C ALA A 70 2.61 21.88 -10.43
N THR A 71 3.24 22.84 -9.71
CA THR A 71 4.48 23.53 -10.10
C THR A 71 5.74 22.98 -9.42
N SER A 72 5.65 21.96 -8.57
CA SER A 72 6.83 21.36 -7.95
C SER A 72 7.68 20.65 -9.00
N SER A 73 8.88 21.19 -9.27
CA SER A 73 9.94 20.53 -10.03
C SER A 73 10.67 19.44 -9.22
N THR A 74 10.20 19.18 -8.00
CA THR A 74 10.82 18.33 -6.98
C THR A 74 10.19 16.92 -6.91
N GLY A 75 9.78 16.34 -8.05
CA GLY A 75 8.95 15.09 -8.22
C GLY A 75 8.10 14.55 -7.04
N PRO A 76 7.85 13.23 -6.81
CA PRO A 76 6.75 12.83 -5.96
C PRO A 76 7.16 12.89 -4.50
N THR A 77 6.22 13.36 -3.71
CA THR A 77 6.33 13.43 -2.27
C THR A 77 5.81 12.10 -1.72
N SER A 78 6.64 11.38 -0.95
CA SER A 78 6.23 10.15 -0.29
C SER A 78 5.31 10.47 0.88
N VAL A 79 4.18 9.77 0.97
CA VAL A 79 3.37 9.69 2.20
C VAL A 79 3.96 8.54 3.02
N ASP A 80 4.63 8.83 4.12
CA ASP A 80 5.28 7.82 4.96
C ASP A 80 4.38 7.47 6.15
N LEU A 81 3.55 6.46 5.95
CA LEU A 81 2.59 6.00 6.95
C LEU A 81 3.23 5.12 8.04
N SER A 82 4.54 4.86 8.01
CA SER A 82 5.20 3.89 8.90
C SER A 82 5.20 4.30 10.39
N GLY A 83 5.07 5.59 10.69
CA GLY A 83 4.90 6.11 12.04
C GLY A 83 3.45 6.18 12.53
N SER A 84 2.50 6.31 11.60
CA SER A 84 1.08 6.59 11.88
C SER A 84 0.22 5.33 11.84
N VAL A 85 0.66 4.29 11.13
CA VAL A 85 -0.10 3.06 10.91
C VAL A 85 0.60 1.88 11.58
N GLN A 86 0.21 1.60 12.83
CA GLN A 86 0.60 0.38 13.53
C GLN A 86 -0.62 -0.55 13.60
N ASN A 87 -0.54 -1.72 12.95
CA ASN A 87 -1.60 -2.76 12.92
C ASN A 87 -2.86 -2.44 12.07
N ALA A 88 -2.76 -1.69 10.97
CA ALA A 88 -3.90 -1.58 10.04
C ALA A 88 -4.15 -2.90 9.30
N ALA A 89 -5.43 -3.26 9.17
CA ALA A 89 -5.87 -4.37 8.35
C ALA A 89 -5.98 -4.01 6.86
N SER A 90 -6.16 -2.73 6.53
CA SER A 90 -6.33 -2.23 5.17
C SER A 90 -6.07 -0.72 5.07
N ILE A 91 -5.72 -0.23 3.88
CA ILE A 91 -5.62 1.20 3.54
C ILE A 91 -6.66 1.54 2.46
N GLU A 92 -7.35 2.66 2.60
CA GLU A 92 -8.32 3.17 1.63
C GLU A 92 -7.92 4.58 1.13
N ILE A 93 -8.17 4.85 -0.15
CA ILE A 93 -7.94 6.17 -0.76
C ILE A 93 -9.23 6.99 -0.68
N VAL A 94 -9.26 8.01 0.19
CA VAL A 94 -10.44 8.88 0.37
C VAL A 94 -10.58 9.90 -0.76
N THR A 95 -9.46 10.38 -1.31
CA THR A 95 -9.44 11.32 -2.44
C THR A 95 -8.30 10.92 -3.40
N PRO A 96 -8.62 10.52 -4.64
CA PRO A 96 -7.60 10.18 -5.62
C PRO A 96 -6.71 11.38 -5.98
N PRO A 97 -5.44 11.15 -6.38
CA PRO A 97 -4.59 12.24 -6.87
C PRO A 97 -5.16 12.84 -8.16
N ALA A 98 -5.01 14.15 -8.31
CA ALA A 98 -5.43 14.86 -9.52
C ALA A 98 -4.62 14.45 -10.78
N GLU A 99 -3.38 14.01 -10.58
CA GLU A 99 -2.39 13.78 -11.66
C GLU A 99 -2.01 12.29 -11.80
N GLY A 100 -2.94 11.36 -11.60
CA GLY A 100 -2.68 9.93 -11.78
C GLY A 100 -3.70 9.04 -11.11
N SER A 101 -3.29 7.82 -10.82
CA SER A 101 -4.08 6.90 -10.00
C SER A 101 -3.20 6.26 -8.93
N VAL A 102 -3.81 5.90 -7.81
CA VAL A 102 -3.15 5.13 -6.76
C VAL A 102 -3.88 3.80 -6.63
N THR A 103 -3.13 2.72 -6.48
CA THR A 103 -3.63 1.42 -6.07
C THR A 103 -3.02 1.05 -4.74
N VAL A 104 -3.81 0.38 -3.90
CA VAL A 104 -3.38 -0.15 -2.62
C VAL A 104 -3.41 -1.68 -2.72
N ASN A 105 -2.29 -2.33 -2.44
CA ASN A 105 -2.20 -3.78 -2.32
C ASN A 105 -1.71 -4.14 -0.91
N GLY A 106 -2.64 -4.54 -0.03
CA GLY A 106 -2.37 -4.70 1.40
C GLY A 106 -2.00 -3.38 2.04
N LEU A 107 -0.73 -3.23 2.42
CA LEU A 107 -0.17 -1.99 2.97
C LEU A 107 0.74 -1.24 1.97
N THR A 108 0.90 -1.78 0.76
CA THR A 108 1.75 -1.15 -0.25
C THR A 108 0.93 -0.20 -1.12
N VAL A 109 1.38 1.04 -1.21
CA VAL A 109 0.80 2.08 -2.05
C VAL A 109 1.62 2.19 -3.33
N VAL A 110 0.95 2.06 -4.47
CA VAL A 110 1.56 2.20 -5.80
C VAL A 110 0.87 3.33 -6.53
N TYR A 111 1.65 4.30 -6.99
CA TYR A 111 1.18 5.45 -7.75
C TYR A 111 1.56 5.29 -9.23
N THR A 112 0.58 5.57 -10.09
CA THR A 112 0.72 5.61 -11.55
C THR A 112 0.54 7.07 -12.01
N PRO A 113 1.63 7.81 -12.27
CA PRO A 113 1.56 9.19 -12.74
C PRO A 113 0.79 9.32 -14.05
N ALA A 114 -0.07 10.33 -14.22
CA ALA A 114 -0.85 10.54 -15.45
C ALA A 114 0.05 10.97 -16.64
N PRO A 115 -0.39 10.72 -17.90
CA PRO A 115 0.23 11.33 -19.08
C PRO A 115 0.32 12.85 -18.94
N GLY A 116 1.50 13.42 -19.18
CA GLY A 116 1.71 14.88 -19.12
C GLY A 116 2.01 15.44 -17.72
N SER A 117 1.87 14.64 -16.65
CA SER A 117 2.25 15.06 -15.31
C SER A 117 3.75 15.41 -15.22
N PRO A 118 4.13 16.40 -14.38
CA PRO A 118 5.54 16.72 -14.14
C PRO A 118 6.36 15.50 -13.72
N GLU A 119 5.74 14.63 -12.93
CA GLU A 119 6.32 13.40 -12.40
C GLU A 119 6.67 12.39 -13.49
N ARG A 120 5.71 12.07 -14.36
CA ARG A 120 5.96 11.19 -15.51
C ARG A 120 7.05 11.78 -16.39
N ARG A 121 7.04 13.09 -16.62
CA ARG A 121 8.08 13.76 -17.42
C ARG A 121 9.46 13.59 -16.78
N ALA A 122 9.60 13.78 -15.47
CA ALA A 122 10.87 13.62 -14.77
C ALA A 122 11.43 12.19 -14.87
N LEU A 123 10.58 11.16 -14.72
CA LEU A 123 10.97 9.76 -14.91
C LEU A 123 11.46 9.50 -16.35
N MET A 124 10.72 9.98 -17.35
CA MET A 124 11.14 9.85 -18.76
C MET A 124 12.44 10.61 -19.02
N ASP A 125 12.62 11.79 -18.42
CA ASP A 125 13.81 12.63 -18.56
C ASP A 125 15.05 11.96 -17.95
N ALA A 126 14.89 11.18 -16.89
CA ALA A 126 15.97 10.41 -16.29
C ALA A 126 16.44 9.23 -17.18
N VAL A 127 15.52 8.54 -17.85
CA VAL A 127 15.86 7.38 -18.71
C VAL A 127 16.34 7.82 -20.11
N ARG A 128 15.84 8.94 -20.63
CA ARG A 128 16.09 9.37 -22.02
C ARG A 128 17.57 9.42 -22.44
N PRO A 129 18.49 9.96 -21.64
CA PRO A 129 19.90 10.04 -22.04
C PRO A 129 20.53 8.68 -22.34
N LEU A 130 20.11 7.62 -21.62
CA LEU A 130 20.62 6.26 -21.82
C LEU A 130 20.31 5.75 -23.24
N VAL A 131 19.07 5.94 -23.68
CA VAL A 131 18.64 5.51 -25.02
C VAL A 131 19.19 6.43 -26.11
N GLN A 132 19.21 7.75 -25.86
CA GLN A 132 19.76 8.71 -26.83
C GLN A 132 21.24 8.50 -27.12
N ALA A 133 22.02 8.06 -26.13
CA ALA A 133 23.43 7.72 -26.32
C ALA A 133 23.62 6.58 -27.33
N LYS A 134 22.65 5.65 -27.44
CA LYS A 134 22.70 4.51 -28.36
C LYS A 134 22.17 4.84 -29.76
N VAL A 135 21.07 5.60 -29.85
CA VAL A 135 20.32 5.77 -31.11
C VAL A 135 20.45 7.15 -31.76
N GLY A 136 20.95 8.14 -31.02
CA GLY A 136 21.07 9.52 -31.46
C GLY A 136 19.73 10.23 -31.70
N GLY A 137 19.79 11.57 -31.72
CA GLY A 137 18.62 12.42 -31.93
C GLY A 137 17.62 12.40 -30.77
N THR A 138 16.48 13.05 -30.95
CA THR A 138 15.46 13.14 -29.91
C THR A 138 14.68 11.83 -29.79
N VAL A 139 14.53 11.36 -28.55
CA VAL A 139 13.74 10.18 -28.18
C VAL A 139 12.54 10.61 -27.35
N GLN A 140 11.37 10.10 -27.72
CA GLN A 140 10.16 10.11 -26.92
C GLN A 140 9.84 8.66 -26.53
N PHE A 141 9.21 8.45 -25.38
CA PHE A 141 8.82 7.12 -24.94
C PHE A 141 7.32 6.93 -25.06
N LYS A 142 6.91 5.82 -25.66
CA LYS A 142 5.62 5.21 -25.39
C LYS A 142 5.77 4.39 -24.11
N VAL A 143 4.95 4.68 -23.11
CA VAL A 143 5.02 4.03 -21.79
C VAL A 143 4.13 2.79 -21.81
N ASN A 144 4.72 1.60 -21.61
CA ASN A 144 3.99 0.34 -21.47
C ASN A 144 3.63 0.07 -20.00
N HIS A 145 4.56 0.39 -19.09
CA HIS A 145 4.35 0.28 -17.64
C HIS A 145 5.06 1.42 -16.90
N ILE A 146 4.43 1.91 -15.83
CA ILE A 146 5.00 2.90 -14.93
C ILE A 146 4.38 2.72 -13.54
N ALA A 147 5.22 2.52 -12.54
CA ALA A 147 4.81 2.40 -11.15
C ALA A 147 5.80 3.15 -10.26
N VAL A 148 5.29 3.82 -9.24
CA VAL A 148 6.07 4.55 -8.23
C VAL A 148 5.61 4.10 -6.84
N SER A 149 6.55 3.83 -5.95
CA SER A 149 6.29 3.47 -4.56
C SER A 149 7.44 3.94 -3.70
N GLY A 150 7.15 4.81 -2.72
CA GLY A 150 8.17 5.47 -1.92
C GLY A 150 9.18 6.25 -2.77
N ASP A 151 10.45 5.92 -2.63
CA ASP A 151 11.59 6.50 -3.34
C ASP A 151 12.01 5.72 -4.59
N HIS A 152 11.29 4.67 -4.97
CA HIS A 152 11.60 3.85 -6.15
C HIS A 152 10.49 3.94 -7.20
N ALA A 153 10.89 3.79 -8.46
CA ALA A 153 9.99 3.68 -9.58
C ALA A 153 10.48 2.62 -10.57
N PHE A 154 9.57 1.97 -11.26
CA PHE A 154 9.89 1.04 -12.33
C PHE A 154 9.13 1.42 -13.60
N VAL A 155 9.82 1.38 -14.73
CA VAL A 155 9.26 1.75 -16.04
C VAL A 155 9.60 0.73 -17.10
N MET A 156 8.65 0.48 -18.00
CA MET A 156 8.85 -0.25 -19.26
C MET A 156 8.44 0.66 -20.40
N LEU A 157 9.37 0.92 -21.30
CA LEU A 157 9.31 2.00 -22.29
C LEU A 157 9.62 1.49 -23.69
N GLU A 158 8.92 2.04 -24.67
CA GLU A 158 9.18 1.84 -26.09
C GLU A 158 9.70 3.14 -26.69
N PRO A 159 10.98 3.20 -27.09
CA PRO A 159 11.54 4.39 -27.70
C PRO A 159 10.97 4.65 -29.09
N GLN A 160 10.53 5.88 -29.32
CA GLN A 160 10.05 6.37 -30.60
C GLN A 160 10.57 7.78 -30.87
N ARG A 161 10.49 8.22 -32.11
CA ARG A 161 10.71 9.64 -32.46
C ARG A 161 9.55 10.48 -31.95
N PRO A 162 9.73 11.81 -31.76
CA PRO A 162 8.65 12.70 -31.31
C PRO A 162 7.40 12.72 -32.19
N ASN A 163 7.51 12.30 -33.45
CA ASN A 163 6.40 12.15 -34.38
C ASN A 163 5.75 10.75 -34.33
N GLY A 164 6.15 9.89 -33.39
CA GLY A 164 5.70 8.51 -33.25
C GLY A 164 6.38 7.50 -34.18
N ALA A 165 7.34 7.92 -35.02
CA ALA A 165 8.05 6.99 -35.88
C ALA A 165 8.93 6.05 -35.04
N ALA A 166 8.96 4.77 -35.42
CA ALA A 166 9.86 3.80 -34.79
C ALA A 166 11.33 4.23 -34.97
N ILE A 167 12.15 3.89 -33.98
CA ILE A 167 13.59 4.09 -34.05
C ILE A 167 14.21 2.75 -34.45
N THR A 168 14.89 2.72 -35.60
CA THR A 168 15.67 1.55 -36.00
C THR A 168 17.08 1.68 -35.44
N TYR A 169 17.52 0.64 -34.73
CA TYR A 169 18.91 0.49 -34.32
C TYR A 169 19.60 -0.51 -35.25
N ASN A 170 20.69 -0.09 -35.89
CA ASN A 170 21.44 -0.90 -36.86
C ASN A 170 22.79 -1.38 -36.29
N GLY A 171 22.96 -1.36 -34.96
CA GLY A 171 24.16 -1.91 -34.33
C GLY A 171 24.13 -3.43 -34.31
N GLU A 172 25.30 -4.04 -34.13
CA GLU A 172 25.48 -5.50 -34.12
C GLU A 172 25.49 -6.10 -32.70
N ASP A 173 25.26 -5.28 -31.67
CA ASP A 173 25.32 -5.72 -30.28
C ASP A 173 24.13 -6.66 -29.96
N ALA A 174 24.45 -7.87 -29.47
CA ALA A 174 23.46 -8.92 -29.19
C ALA A 174 22.40 -8.51 -28.15
N GLU A 175 22.72 -7.51 -27.31
CA GLU A 175 21.82 -6.94 -26.30
C GLU A 175 20.61 -6.18 -26.91
N PHE A 176 20.59 -5.93 -28.24
CA PHE A 176 19.48 -5.24 -28.92
C PHE A 176 18.76 -6.10 -29.96
N MET A 177 18.92 -7.43 -29.94
CA MET A 177 18.27 -8.31 -30.91
C MET A 177 16.73 -8.20 -30.88
N ASP A 178 16.17 -7.91 -29.70
CA ASP A 178 14.73 -7.73 -29.49
C ASP A 178 14.30 -6.26 -29.55
N GLY A 179 15.14 -5.40 -30.14
CA GLY A 179 14.88 -4.00 -30.38
C GLY A 179 15.36 -3.09 -29.25
N LEU A 180 14.62 -2.00 -29.04
CA LEU A 180 15.02 -0.91 -28.14
C LEU A 180 14.10 -0.78 -26.92
N HIS A 181 13.21 -1.74 -26.68
CA HIS A 181 12.38 -1.72 -25.48
C HIS A 181 13.28 -1.55 -24.25
N THR A 182 12.92 -0.63 -23.37
CA THR A 182 13.78 -0.16 -22.29
C THR A 182 13.07 -0.35 -20.97
N GLU A 183 13.73 -1.03 -20.05
CA GLU A 183 13.25 -1.31 -18.71
C GLU A 183 14.20 -0.64 -17.73
N ALA A 184 13.68 0.06 -16.74
CA ALA A 184 14.53 0.74 -15.77
C ALA A 184 13.91 0.75 -14.38
N LEU A 185 14.74 0.43 -13.39
CA LEU A 185 14.54 0.74 -12.00
C LEU A 185 15.16 2.10 -11.72
N LEU A 186 14.37 3.01 -11.16
CA LEU A 186 14.80 4.34 -10.77
C LEU A 186 14.70 4.51 -9.27
N VAL A 187 15.64 5.28 -8.74
CA VAL A 187 15.65 5.70 -7.36
C VAL A 187 15.67 7.22 -7.29
N ARG A 188 14.94 7.75 -6.33
CA ARG A 188 14.87 9.18 -6.07
C ARG A 188 15.99 9.58 -5.12
N ARG A 189 16.85 10.50 -5.55
CA ARG A 189 17.92 11.08 -4.73
C ARG A 189 17.88 12.59 -4.83
N ASN A 190 17.82 13.28 -3.68
CA ASN A 190 17.77 14.75 -3.60
C ASN A 190 16.67 15.38 -4.48
N GLY A 191 15.47 14.79 -4.50
CA GLY A 191 14.32 15.29 -5.28
C GLY A 191 14.39 15.07 -6.78
N SER A 192 15.41 14.36 -7.29
CA SER A 192 15.57 14.00 -8.70
C SER A 192 15.59 12.48 -8.88
N TRP A 193 15.08 12.02 -10.02
CA TRP A 193 15.16 10.60 -10.39
C TRP A 193 16.50 10.29 -11.02
N ALA A 194 17.11 9.20 -10.57
CA ALA A 194 18.27 8.60 -11.18
C ALA A 194 17.95 7.16 -11.54
N VAL A 195 18.47 6.69 -12.67
CA VAL A 195 18.41 5.27 -13.01
C VAL A 195 19.35 4.52 -12.08
N GLU A 196 18.80 3.57 -11.33
CA GLU A 196 19.57 2.68 -10.45
C GLU A 196 20.06 1.48 -11.23
N ASP A 197 19.17 0.85 -12.01
CA ASP A 197 19.48 -0.30 -12.85
C ASP A 197 18.57 -0.31 -14.09
N HIS A 198 19.03 -0.89 -15.19
CA HIS A 198 18.27 -0.90 -16.44
C HIS A 198 18.72 -1.99 -17.41
N ALA A 199 17.80 -2.37 -18.30
CA ALA A 199 18.06 -3.16 -19.48
C ALA A 199 17.47 -2.46 -20.72
N ILE A 200 18.16 -2.57 -21.85
CA ILE A 200 17.67 -2.09 -23.14
C ILE A 200 17.79 -3.26 -24.10
N GLY A 201 16.69 -3.65 -24.74
CA GLY A 201 16.64 -4.73 -25.72
C GLY A 201 16.74 -6.14 -25.14
N SER A 202 16.51 -6.31 -23.84
CA SER A 202 16.58 -7.59 -23.14
C SER A 202 15.70 -8.67 -23.79
N THR A 203 16.30 -9.81 -24.13
CA THR A 203 15.57 -10.95 -24.70
C THR A 203 14.75 -11.71 -23.66
N ASP A 204 15.14 -11.59 -22.39
CA ASP A 204 14.49 -12.19 -21.24
C ASP A 204 13.87 -11.11 -20.34
N ALA A 205 12.97 -11.55 -19.45
CA ALA A 205 12.33 -10.69 -18.46
C ALA A 205 13.32 -10.36 -17.33
N TRP A 206 14.33 -9.55 -17.64
CA TRP A 206 15.40 -9.13 -16.74
C TRP A 206 14.85 -8.65 -15.39
N TYR A 207 13.75 -7.89 -15.43
CA TYR A 207 13.07 -7.36 -14.25
C TYR A 207 12.61 -8.41 -13.22
N LEU A 208 12.53 -9.70 -13.56
CA LEU A 208 12.13 -10.74 -12.60
C LEU A 208 13.11 -10.88 -11.43
N ILE A 209 14.39 -10.53 -11.62
CA ILE A 209 15.37 -10.53 -10.52
C ILE A 209 15.07 -9.46 -9.46
N LEU A 210 14.26 -8.46 -9.81
CA LEU A 210 13.87 -7.37 -8.92
C LEU A 210 12.67 -7.74 -8.03
N CYS A 211 11.95 -8.82 -8.32
CA CYS A 211 10.70 -9.17 -7.62
C CYS A 211 10.88 -9.33 -6.10
N ASP A 212 12.00 -9.88 -5.63
CA ASP A 212 12.25 -10.10 -4.20
C ASP A 212 12.22 -8.80 -3.37
N ARG A 213 12.55 -7.66 -4.00
CA ARG A 213 12.62 -6.35 -3.32
C ARG A 213 11.57 -5.35 -3.81
N TYR A 214 11.14 -5.48 -5.07
CA TYR A 214 10.33 -4.48 -5.76
C TYR A 214 9.05 -5.08 -6.37
N ALA A 215 8.51 -6.15 -5.77
CA ALA A 215 7.29 -6.83 -6.23
C ALA A 215 6.10 -5.88 -6.49
N SER A 216 5.98 -4.78 -5.75
CA SER A 216 4.90 -3.80 -5.94
C SER A 216 5.07 -2.91 -7.17
N LEU A 217 6.29 -2.78 -7.69
CA LEU A 217 6.63 -1.92 -8.82
C LEU A 217 6.68 -2.70 -10.14
N VAL A 218 7.11 -3.95 -10.07
CA VAL A 218 7.40 -4.78 -11.24
C VAL A 218 6.14 -5.56 -11.65
N PRO A 219 5.72 -5.50 -12.92
CA PRO A 219 4.54 -6.23 -13.35
C PRO A 219 4.81 -7.74 -13.35
N THR A 220 3.81 -8.53 -12.94
CA THR A 220 3.83 -10.01 -12.98
C THR A 220 4.88 -10.69 -12.08
N CYS A 221 5.35 -9.99 -11.06
CA CYS A 221 5.62 -10.64 -9.78
C CYS A 221 4.28 -11.07 -9.14
#